data_AF-A0A3D1HAE9-F1
#
_entry.id   AF-A0A3D1HAE9-F1
#
_cell.length_a   1.000
_cell.length_b   1.000
_cell.length_c   1.000
_cell.angle_alpha   90.00
_cell.angle_beta   90.00
_cell.angle_gamma   90.00
#
_symmetry.space_group_name_H-M   'P 1'
#
loop_
_entity.id
_entity.type
_entity.pdbx_description
1 polymer ?
#
loop_
_entity_poly.entity_id
_entity_poly.type
_entity_poly.pdbx_seq_one_letter_code
_entity_poly.pdbx_strand_id
1 'polypeptide(L)' 'KENREHCYRLIKFKRSNQGNCVNQRPIVNKGDEVKAGEVIADGPATKNGEIALGKNALIGFMTWEGYNYE' A
#
# COMPACT_ATOMS: atom_id res chain seq x y z
N LYS A 1 -10.85 -33.54 -1.03
CA LYS A 1 -10.92 -32.07 -0.98
C LYS A 1 -10.39 -31.58 -2.32
N GLU A 2 -11.25 -31.12 -3.22
CA GLU A 2 -10.82 -30.61 -4.53
C GLU A 2 -9.85 -29.45 -4.33
N ASN A 3 -8.66 -29.55 -4.93
CA ASN A 3 -7.68 -28.48 -4.92
C ASN A 3 -8.14 -27.42 -5.93
N ARG A 4 -8.89 -26.40 -5.48
CA ARG A 4 -9.39 -25.32 -6.33
C ARG A 4 -8.33 -24.24 -6.44
N GLU A 5 -7.81 -24.03 -7.64
CA GLU A 5 -6.88 -22.94 -7.92
C GLU A 5 -7.66 -21.63 -8.10
N HIS A 6 -7.26 -20.59 -7.36
CA HIS A 6 -7.82 -19.25 -7.47
C HIS A 6 -6.76 -18.30 -8.02
N CYS A 7 -7.08 -17.58 -9.09
CA CYS A 7 -6.19 -16.59 -9.71
C CYS A 7 -6.79 -15.18 -9.59
N TYR A 8 -6.04 -14.25 -8.99
CA TYR A 8 -6.42 -12.85 -8.83
C TYR A 8 -5.51 -11.96 -9.66
N ARG A 9 -6.06 -11.21 -10.62
CA ARG A 9 -5.27 -10.33 -11.48
C ARG A 9 -5.03 -8.97 -10.82
N LEU A 10 -3.77 -8.58 -10.70
CA LEU A 10 -3.39 -7.30 -10.11
C LEU A 10 -3.65 -6.12 -11.06
N ILE A 11 -4.17 -5.03 -10.51
CA ILE A 11 -4.28 -3.74 -11.21
C ILE A 11 -2.91 -3.06 -11.17
N LYS A 12 -2.28 -2.87 -12.33
CA LYS A 12 -0.97 -2.22 -12.45
C LYS A 12 -1.10 -0.87 -13.14
N PHE A 13 -0.60 0.18 -12.48
CA PHE A 13 -0.46 1.53 -13.03
C PHE A 13 -1.75 2.10 -13.68
N LYS A 14 -2.92 1.81 -13.11
CA LYS A 14 -4.20 2.30 -13.64
C LYS A 14 -4.44 3.73 -13.17
N ARG A 15 -4.86 4.62 -14.06
CA ARG A 15 -5.29 5.98 -13.71
C ARG A 15 -6.65 5.94 -13.00
N SER A 16 -6.77 6.63 -11.86
CA SER A 16 -8.04 6.87 -11.18
C SER A 16 -8.79 8.06 -11.79
N ASN A 17 -10.06 8.26 -11.38
CA ASN A 17 -10.89 9.37 -11.85
C ASN A 17 -10.26 10.74 -11.55
N GLN A 18 -9.55 10.87 -10.43
CA GLN A 18 -8.86 12.09 -10.00
C GLN A 18 -7.42 12.17 -10.57
N GLY A 19 -7.00 11.20 -11.39
CA GLY A 19 -5.67 11.17 -12.01
C GLY A 19 -4.59 10.45 -11.21
N ASN A 20 -4.83 10.08 -9.95
CA ASN A 20 -3.88 9.32 -9.13
C ASN A 20 -3.64 7.90 -9.68
N CYS A 21 -2.47 7.33 -9.38
CA CYS A 21 -2.09 5.99 -9.79
C CYS A 21 -2.63 4.91 -8.83
N VAL A 22 -3.46 4.01 -9.36
CA VAL A 22 -3.92 2.79 -8.72
C VAL A 22 -2.99 1.65 -9.11
N ASN A 23 -2.15 1.23 -8.18
CA ASN A 23 -1.18 0.17 -8.40
C ASN A 23 -1.22 -0.82 -7.23
N GLN A 24 -1.60 -2.05 -7.53
CA GLN A 24 -1.57 -3.16 -6.60
C GLN A 24 -0.22 -3.89 -6.66
N ARG A 25 0.26 -4.35 -5.51
CA ARG A 25 1.53 -5.05 -5.35
C ARG A 25 1.30 -6.26 -4.45
N PRO A 26 1.75 -7.46 -4.84
CA PRO A 26 1.64 -8.62 -3.97
C PRO A 26 2.52 -8.40 -2.73
N ILE A 27 2.04 -8.83 -1.57
CA ILE A 27 2.80 -8.81 -0.31
C ILE A 27 3.22 -10.20 0.17
N VAL A 28 2.71 -11.25 -0.50
CA VAL A 28 3.07 -12.65 -0.27
C VAL A 28 4.04 -13.14 -1.33
N ASN A 29 4.83 -14.15 -0.97
CA ASN A 29 5.77 -14.85 -1.83
C ASN A 29 5.31 -16.29 -2.10
N LYS A 30 5.94 -16.93 -3.10
CA LYS A 30 5.68 -18.33 -3.40
C LYS A 30 6.11 -19.20 -2.22
N GLY A 31 5.17 -19.94 -1.65
CA GLY A 31 5.39 -20.83 -0.51
C GLY A 31 4.84 -20.31 0.82
N ASP A 32 4.34 -19.07 0.86
CA ASP A 32 3.72 -18.54 2.07
C ASP A 32 2.35 -19.21 2.31
N GLU A 33 2.11 -19.63 3.56
CA GLU A 33 0.81 -20.13 3.99
C GLU A 33 -0.12 -18.96 4.29
N VAL A 34 -1.23 -18.84 3.56
CA VAL A 34 -2.21 -17.78 3.73
C VAL A 34 -3.49 -18.31 4.38
N LYS A 35 -4.05 -17.53 5.31
CA LYS A 35 -5.34 -17.86 5.93
C LYS A 35 -6.49 -17.12 5.24
N ALA A 36 -7.70 -17.67 5.37
CA ALA A 36 -8.88 -16.99 4.86
C ALA A 36 -9.06 -15.63 5.55
N GLY A 37 -9.17 -14.56 4.75
CA GLY A 37 -9.27 -13.18 5.22
C GLY A 37 -7.93 -12.43 5.32
N GLU A 38 -6.81 -13.11 5.10
CA GLU A 38 -5.50 -12.47 5.07
C GLU A 38 -5.29 -11.66 3.78
N VAL A 39 -4.63 -10.51 3.90
CA VAL A 39 -4.33 -9.64 2.76
C VAL A 39 -3.14 -10.23 2.00
N ILE A 40 -3.30 -10.43 0.69
CA ILE A 40 -2.25 -10.99 -0.18
C ILE A 40 -1.63 -9.97 -1.15
N ALA A 41 -2.28 -8.81 -1.30
CA ALA A 41 -1.77 -7.72 -2.12
C ALA A 41 -2.20 -6.36 -1.56
N ASP A 42 -1.26 -5.43 -1.50
CA ASP A 42 -1.53 -4.03 -1.17
C ASP A 42 -2.00 -3.25 -2.40
N GLY A 43 -2.83 -2.24 -2.16
CA GLY A 43 -3.29 -1.27 -3.15
C GLY A 43 -2.63 0.12 -3.01
N PRO A 44 -3.22 1.15 -3.61
CA PRO A 44 -2.78 2.53 -3.40
C PRO A 44 -3.02 2.94 -1.94
N ALA A 45 -2.05 3.66 -1.36
CA ALA A 45 -2.11 4.17 0.01
C ALA A 45 -2.36 3.08 1.08
N THR A 46 -1.87 1.86 0.85
CA THR A 46 -1.83 0.80 1.86
C THR A 46 -0.43 0.22 2.00
N LYS A 47 -0.10 -0.27 3.18
CA LYS A 47 1.13 -1.02 3.48
C LYS A 47 0.80 -2.17 4.43
N ASN A 48 1.12 -3.40 4.03
CA ASN A 48 0.89 -4.62 4.79
C ASN A 48 -0.57 -4.78 5.26
N GLY A 49 -1.54 -4.43 4.39
CA GLY A 49 -2.96 -4.50 4.71
C GLY A 49 -3.52 -3.33 5.52
N GLU A 50 -2.68 -2.39 5.96
CA GLU A 50 -3.10 -1.20 6.71
C GLU A 50 -3.07 0.06 5.84
N ILE A 51 -3.84 1.08 6.23
CA ILE A 51 -3.90 2.37 5.53
C ILE A 51 -2.59 3.14 5.77
N ALA A 52 -1.97 3.62 4.69
CA ALA A 52 -0.70 4.35 4.68
C ALA A 52 -0.81 5.59 3.78
N LEU A 53 -1.40 6.66 4.31
CA LEU A 53 -1.64 7.92 3.57
C LEU A 53 -0.38 8.79 3.38
N GLY A 54 0.67 8.54 4.18
CA GLY A 54 1.85 9.40 4.24
C GLY A 54 3.13 8.65 4.55
N LYS A 55 4.08 9.37 5.14
CA LYS A 55 5.40 8.86 5.54
C LYS A 55 5.70 9.30 6.96
N ASN A 56 6.49 8.48 7.65
CA ASN A 56 7.07 8.85 8.93
C ASN A 56 8.27 9.76 8.64
N ALA A 57 8.17 11.03 9.03
CA ALA A 57 9.25 12.00 8.91
C ALA A 57 9.90 12.24 10.29
N LEU A 58 11.21 12.50 10.30
CA LEU A 58 11.90 13.00 11.49
C LEU A 58 11.65 14.50 11.61
N ILE A 59 11.06 14.93 12.73
CA ILE A 59 10.65 16.31 12.94
C ILE A 59 11.50 16.96 14.04
N GLY A 60 12.02 18.15 13.75
CA GLY A 60 12.67 19.02 14.73
C GLY A 60 11.78 20.22 15.04
N PHE A 61 11.52 20.48 16.32
CA PHE A 61 10.76 21.64 16.77
C PHE A 61 11.73 22.79 17.08
N MET A 62 12.03 23.61 16.07
CA MET A 62 12.87 24.79 16.21
C MET A 62 12.46 25.86 15.19
N THR A 63 12.80 27.12 15.47
CA THR A 63 12.69 28.19 14.48
C THR A 63 13.84 28.06 13.49
N TRP A 64 13.55 28.06 12.19
CA TRP A 64 14.58 28.02 11.14
C TRP A 64 14.51 29.28 10.29
N GLU A 65 15.26 30.30 10.69
CA GLU A 65 15.47 31.56 9.96
C GLU A 65 14.19 32.22 9.40
N GLY A 66 13.05 32.02 10.05
CA GLY A 66 11.75 32.57 9.61
C GLY A 66 11.07 31.82 8.47
N TYR A 67 11.64 30.74 7.93
CA TYR A 67 11.00 29.94 6.86
C TYR A 67 9.82 29.10 7.36
N ASN A 68 9.74 28.86 8.66
CA ASN A 68 8.57 28.29 9.33
C ASN A 68 7.79 29.34 10.12
N TYR A 69 8.00 30.63 9.81
CA TYR A 69 7.13 31.70 10.24
C TYR A 69 5.92 31.79 9.30
N GLU A 70 4.77 32.17 9.87
CA GLU A 70 3.41 32.06 9.30
C GLU A 70 3.21 32.72 7.93
#